data_AF-A0A257LXK1-F1
#
_entry.id   AF-A0A257LXK1-F1
#
_cell.length_a   1.000
_cell.length_b   1.000
_cell.length_c   1.000
_cell.angle_alpha   90.00
_cell.angle_beta   90.00
_cell.angle_gamma   90.00
#
_symmetry.space_group_name_H-M   'P 1'
#
loop_
_entity.id
_entity.type
_entity.pdbx_description
1 polymer ?
#
loop_
_entity_poly.entity_id
_entity_poly.type
_entity_poly.pdbx_seq_one_letter_code
_entity_poly.pdbx_strand_id
1 'polypeptide(L)'
;MRVLCYWRDRVPNALELLKVAADDEAPRVRLEAVRAASFFREWTAADVALTALKKPMDYYLTYCLTETMKQLKPWWQQAISDGKPLAANNPAGIDYVLGSVSTGDLDKLPKTPVVYTALLTREGVADDKREEALLGLSKIEKKTPVETLLAVLKPIMGKGGKPVESLSGLLLRQPAAELKAQRAQLVSLTAQSTPDSVRRAAQAAIMTGDGALAASFAEASKSATTLTDWLSALSSLQDTALRATAYDIELPRKGTLTLAEVQIFSNGQNIATSGKATQSSVSNDGEAKRAIDGKTDGAFNSGTQTHTEENENKPWWEVDLGKNAAIDAIVIWNRSEDASLASRLEGFTLTLLDANRHEVFKKAGNPAPKESVRIELKGDPVGALRRAAIRALISTGKEPSAVFASLAGLVAKNDLLTAALDGIRQLPRSSWTAAQAEPALAGVLKWANSVPEADRTEKDYVAALKVADQLTSVLPADRSAAARKAFEGLSIKTFVIKTVREQLRYDTARLVVEAGKPFEVTLINDDAMPHNLAFVTPGTHQAVAESVQTLPPTKLDKKGRAYLIDGDARVLDGTKLLEPGQKETLRLTAPDKEGVYEYVCTFPGHWAIMWGKLVVTKDVAAYLKANPEK
;
A
#
# COMPACT_ATOMS: atom_id res chain seq x y z
N MET A 1 2.88 36.63 -63.84
CA MET A 1 3.33 35.66 -62.82
C MET A 1 4.49 34.79 -63.30
N ARG A 2 4.33 34.03 -64.40
CA ARG A 2 5.40 33.17 -64.98
C ARG A 2 6.79 33.78 -65.11
N VAL A 3 6.87 35.04 -65.54
CA VAL A 3 8.15 35.74 -65.78
C VAL A 3 8.73 36.35 -64.50
N LEU A 4 7.90 36.54 -63.46
CA LEU A 4 8.28 37.27 -62.26
C LEU A 4 9.40 36.58 -61.47
N CYS A 5 9.49 35.24 -61.50
CA CYS A 5 10.60 34.52 -60.88
C CYS A 5 11.96 34.75 -61.57
N TYR A 6 11.97 35.04 -62.87
CA TYR A 6 13.19 35.34 -63.63
C TYR A 6 13.61 36.81 -63.47
N TRP A 7 12.67 37.69 -63.15
CA TRP A 7 12.92 39.13 -62.94
C TRP A 7 12.88 39.52 -61.46
N ARG A 8 12.99 38.54 -60.55
CA ARG A 8 12.91 38.76 -59.09
C ARG A 8 13.90 39.80 -58.57
N ASP A 9 15.07 39.91 -59.19
CA ASP A 9 16.10 40.88 -58.81
C ASP A 9 15.89 42.27 -59.44
N ARG A 10 14.89 42.41 -60.32
CA ARG A 10 14.59 43.63 -61.10
C ARG A 10 13.21 44.22 -60.79
N VAL A 11 12.32 43.44 -60.19
CA VAL A 11 10.97 43.88 -59.81
C VAL A 11 10.91 44.02 -58.29
N PRO A 12 10.76 45.24 -57.74
CA PRO A 12 10.60 45.41 -56.29
C PRO A 12 9.31 44.71 -55.83
N ASN A 13 9.31 44.20 -54.60
CA ASN A 13 8.17 43.54 -53.97
C ASN A 13 7.65 42.31 -54.75
N ALA A 14 8.53 41.60 -55.46
CA ALA A 14 8.15 40.43 -56.25
C ALA A 14 7.42 39.36 -55.42
N LEU A 15 7.83 39.11 -54.17
CA LEU A 15 7.14 38.17 -53.28
C LEU A 15 5.75 38.63 -52.85
N GLU A 16 5.54 39.93 -52.60
CA GLU A 16 4.21 40.49 -52.29
C GLU A 16 3.25 40.28 -53.47
N LEU A 17 3.71 40.55 -54.69
CA LEU A 17 2.93 40.31 -55.92
C LEU A 17 2.61 38.83 -56.11
N LEU A 18 3.56 37.94 -55.81
CA LEU A 18 3.32 36.50 -55.84
C LEU A 18 2.35 36.05 -54.74
N LYS A 19 2.37 36.69 -53.56
CA LYS A 19 1.44 36.38 -52.47
C LYS A 19 0.00 36.68 -52.86
N VAL A 20 -0.24 37.82 -53.52
CA VAL A 20 -1.55 38.18 -54.07
C VAL A 20 -2.00 37.13 -55.10
N ALA A 21 -1.11 36.74 -56.01
CA ALA A 21 -1.43 35.72 -57.02
C ALA A 21 -1.62 34.31 -56.43
N ALA A 22 -0.97 34.00 -55.31
CA ALA A 22 -1.15 32.73 -54.60
C ALA A 22 -2.50 32.62 -53.89
N ASP A 23 -3.21 33.73 -53.65
CA ASP A 23 -4.56 33.78 -53.06
C ASP A 23 -5.68 33.99 -54.11
N ASP A 24 -5.33 34.01 -55.40
CA ASP A 24 -6.27 34.22 -56.51
C ASP A 24 -7.32 33.10 -56.61
N GLU A 25 -8.53 33.37 -57.11
CA GLU A 25 -9.58 32.36 -57.29
C GLU A 25 -9.24 31.31 -58.36
N ALA A 26 -8.48 31.68 -59.39
CA ALA A 26 -8.11 30.80 -60.50
C ALA A 26 -6.96 29.85 -60.11
N PRO A 27 -7.16 28.52 -60.14
CA PRO A 27 -6.14 27.55 -59.76
C PRO A 27 -4.83 27.67 -60.56
N ARG A 28 -4.92 28.03 -61.84
CA ARG A 28 -3.74 28.23 -62.71
C ARG A 28 -2.90 29.44 -62.32
N VAL A 29 -3.52 30.50 -61.79
CA VAL A 29 -2.80 31.70 -61.32
C VAL A 29 -2.03 31.35 -60.05
N ARG A 30 -2.70 30.67 -59.11
CA ARG A 30 -2.06 30.13 -57.90
C ARG A 30 -0.90 29.19 -58.23
N LEU A 31 -1.07 28.29 -59.20
CA LEU A 31 -0.04 27.32 -59.60
C LEU A 31 1.24 28.03 -60.05
N GLU A 32 1.11 29.04 -60.90
CA GLU A 32 2.26 29.78 -61.40
C GLU A 32 2.90 30.65 -60.31
N ALA A 33 2.12 31.13 -59.33
CA ALA A 33 2.64 31.85 -58.17
C ALA A 33 3.45 30.93 -57.23
N VAL A 34 2.90 29.75 -56.90
CA VAL A 34 3.57 28.71 -56.11
C VAL A 34 4.85 28.27 -56.79
N ARG A 35 4.81 27.96 -58.10
CA ARG A 35 5.99 27.61 -58.89
C ARG A 35 7.04 28.70 -58.87
N ALA A 36 6.64 29.96 -59.01
CA ALA A 36 7.56 31.09 -59.02
C ALA A 36 8.23 31.30 -57.66
N ALA A 37 7.54 31.01 -56.55
CA ALA A 37 8.09 31.12 -55.20
C ALA A 37 9.31 30.21 -54.96
N SER A 38 9.40 29.06 -55.63
CA SER A 38 10.55 28.14 -55.46
C SER A 38 11.90 28.74 -55.89
N PHE A 39 11.89 29.81 -56.68
CA PHE A 39 13.10 30.48 -57.17
C PHE A 39 13.71 31.48 -56.17
N PHE A 40 13.02 31.74 -55.05
CA PHE A 40 13.49 32.64 -54.00
C PHE A 40 14.17 31.84 -52.89
N ARG A 41 15.22 32.42 -52.28
CA ARG A 41 16.05 31.78 -51.25
C ARG A 41 15.82 32.41 -49.88
N GLU A 42 14.55 32.50 -49.49
CA GLU A 42 14.12 33.11 -48.23
C GLU A 42 12.81 32.51 -47.74
N TRP A 43 12.54 32.62 -46.45
CA TRP A 43 11.41 31.95 -45.81
C TRP A 43 10.04 32.54 -46.19
N THR A 44 9.99 33.83 -46.51
CA THR A 44 8.78 34.53 -46.98
C THR A 44 8.24 33.93 -48.28
N ALA A 45 9.10 33.33 -49.11
CA ALA A 45 8.68 32.60 -50.30
C ALA A 45 7.89 31.32 -49.95
N ALA A 46 8.20 30.66 -48.83
CA ALA A 46 7.43 29.52 -48.36
C ALA A 46 6.05 29.97 -47.87
N ASP A 47 5.96 31.14 -47.22
CA ASP A 47 4.67 31.74 -46.82
C ASP A 47 3.79 32.08 -48.04
N VAL A 48 4.40 32.57 -49.12
CA VAL A 48 3.73 32.76 -50.42
C VAL A 48 3.20 31.44 -50.96
N ALA A 49 4.03 30.39 -51.01
CA ALA A 49 3.62 29.09 -51.52
C ALA A 49 2.45 28.50 -50.70
N LEU A 50 2.53 28.55 -49.37
CA LEU A 50 1.50 28.06 -48.46
C LEU A 50 0.18 28.84 -48.59
N THR A 51 0.19 30.09 -49.05
CA THR A 51 -1.01 30.91 -49.25
C THR A 51 -2.04 30.22 -50.18
N ALA A 52 -1.58 29.42 -51.14
CA ALA A 52 -2.47 28.66 -52.03
C ALA A 52 -3.43 27.70 -51.30
N LEU A 53 -3.07 27.26 -50.08
CA LEU A 53 -3.89 26.37 -49.25
C LEU A 53 -5.15 27.04 -48.68
N LYS A 54 -5.29 28.36 -48.79
CA LYS A 54 -6.52 29.08 -48.42
C LYS A 54 -7.69 28.80 -49.35
N LYS A 55 -7.43 28.19 -50.52
CA LYS A 55 -8.40 27.89 -51.57
C LYS A 55 -8.39 26.40 -51.90
N PRO A 56 -9.44 25.86 -52.57
CA PRO A 56 -9.44 24.48 -53.04
C PRO A 56 -8.21 24.16 -53.91
N MET A 57 -7.58 23.01 -53.64
CA MET A 57 -6.39 22.55 -54.34
C MET A 57 -6.76 21.50 -55.39
N ASP A 58 -6.20 21.61 -56.59
CA ASP A 58 -6.22 20.54 -57.58
C ASP A 58 -4.94 19.69 -57.51
N TYR A 59 -4.89 18.62 -58.31
CA TYR A 59 -3.72 17.73 -58.39
C TYR A 59 -2.42 18.48 -58.70
N TYR A 60 -2.45 19.41 -59.66
CA TYR A 60 -1.25 20.12 -60.13
C TYR A 60 -0.74 21.12 -59.08
N LEU A 61 -1.65 21.85 -58.43
CA LEU A 61 -1.35 22.74 -57.32
C LEU A 61 -0.74 21.98 -56.15
N THR A 62 -1.31 20.83 -55.80
CA THR A 62 -0.81 19.99 -54.72
C THR A 62 0.61 19.53 -55.03
N TYR A 63 0.85 18.98 -56.22
CA TYR A 63 2.17 18.54 -56.66
C TYR A 63 3.19 19.71 -56.66
N CYS A 64 2.81 20.85 -57.24
CA CYS A 64 3.68 22.03 -57.33
C CYS A 64 4.04 22.58 -55.95
N LEU A 65 3.07 22.63 -55.03
CA LEU A 65 3.30 23.05 -53.64
C LEU A 65 4.28 22.10 -52.94
N THR A 66 4.13 20.79 -53.11
CA THR A 66 5.04 19.81 -52.52
C THR A 66 6.48 19.99 -52.96
N GLU A 67 6.73 20.10 -54.26
CA GLU A 67 8.09 20.30 -54.77
C GLU A 67 8.65 21.67 -54.38
N THR A 68 7.81 22.72 -54.37
CA THR A 68 8.20 24.06 -53.93
C THR A 68 8.61 24.08 -52.46
N MET A 69 7.82 23.47 -51.58
CA MET A 69 8.11 23.41 -50.15
C MET A 69 9.32 22.53 -49.84
N LYS A 70 9.55 21.48 -50.63
CA LYS A 70 10.77 20.67 -50.56
C LYS A 70 12.01 21.47 -50.93
N GLN A 71 11.94 22.26 -52.01
CA GLN A 71 13.02 23.15 -52.43
C GLN A 71 13.30 24.22 -51.37
N LEU A 72 12.26 24.80 -50.78
CA LEU A 72 12.37 25.88 -49.80
C LEU A 72 12.74 25.40 -48.37
N LYS A 73 12.89 24.09 -48.16
CA LYS A 73 13.08 23.44 -46.86
C LYS A 73 14.12 24.11 -45.95
N PRO A 74 15.35 24.42 -46.41
CA PRO A 74 16.36 25.01 -45.53
C PRO A 74 15.93 26.35 -44.93
N TRP A 75 15.21 27.18 -45.68
CA TRP A 75 14.84 28.53 -45.25
C TRP A 75 13.63 28.54 -44.33
N TRP A 76 12.58 27.78 -44.64
CA TRP A 76 11.39 27.79 -43.80
C TRP A 76 11.59 27.00 -42.50
N GLN A 77 12.42 25.96 -42.48
CA GLN A 77 12.76 25.27 -41.23
C GLN A 77 13.57 26.18 -40.29
N GLN A 78 14.61 26.84 -40.82
CA GLN A 78 15.40 27.79 -40.03
C GLN A 78 14.52 28.94 -39.51
N ALA A 79 13.60 29.46 -40.32
CA ALA A 79 12.69 30.52 -39.91
C ALA A 79 11.78 30.10 -38.74
N ILE A 80 11.28 28.85 -38.73
CA ILE A 80 10.52 28.33 -37.58
C ILE A 80 11.45 28.23 -36.36
N SER A 81 12.66 27.70 -36.51
CA SER A 81 13.64 27.64 -35.41
C SER A 81 13.99 29.03 -34.85
N ASP A 82 13.96 30.06 -35.69
CA ASP A 82 14.18 31.47 -35.32
C ASP A 82 12.91 32.19 -34.80
N GLY A 83 11.76 31.49 -34.71
CA GLY A 83 10.49 32.05 -34.24
C GLY A 83 9.81 33.02 -35.21
N LYS A 84 10.09 32.92 -36.51
CA LYS A 84 9.44 33.75 -37.54
C LYS A 84 7.97 33.33 -37.76
N PRO A 85 7.07 34.27 -38.12
CA PRO A 85 5.63 34.02 -38.22
C PRO A 85 5.22 33.33 -39.54
N LEU A 86 5.83 32.18 -39.87
CA LEU A 86 5.46 31.41 -41.05
C LEU A 86 4.00 30.95 -40.95
N ALA A 87 3.20 31.20 -41.99
CA ALA A 87 1.79 30.83 -42.07
C ALA A 87 0.92 31.36 -40.90
N ALA A 88 1.30 32.47 -40.26
CA ALA A 88 0.64 32.97 -39.05
C ALA A 88 -0.88 33.17 -39.17
N ASN A 89 -1.37 33.51 -40.36
CA ASN A 89 -2.79 33.70 -40.66
C ASN A 89 -3.33 32.64 -41.64
N ASN A 90 -2.73 31.45 -41.64
CA ASN A 90 -3.06 30.37 -42.56
C ASN A 90 -3.01 29.00 -41.85
N PRO A 91 -4.11 28.59 -41.19
CA PRO A 91 -4.18 27.31 -40.47
C PRO A 91 -3.81 26.11 -41.35
N ALA A 92 -4.30 26.05 -42.60
CA ALA A 92 -3.97 24.98 -43.53
C ALA A 92 -2.46 24.94 -43.86
N GLY A 93 -1.80 26.10 -43.91
CA GLY A 93 -0.35 26.19 -44.07
C GLY A 93 0.43 25.69 -42.85
N ILE A 94 -0.07 25.96 -41.64
CA ILE A 94 0.51 25.44 -40.40
C ILE A 94 0.37 23.91 -40.35
N ASP A 95 -0.80 23.39 -40.69
CA ASP A 95 -1.09 21.95 -40.75
C ASP A 95 -0.15 21.25 -41.74
N TYR A 96 0.10 21.87 -42.89
CA TYR A 96 0.99 21.37 -43.92
C TYR A 96 2.43 21.18 -43.42
N VAL A 97 2.98 22.16 -42.69
CA VAL A 97 4.38 22.09 -42.22
C VAL A 97 4.54 21.27 -40.94
N LEU A 98 3.47 21.08 -40.16
CA LEU A 98 3.51 20.49 -38.82
C LEU A 98 4.25 19.13 -38.77
N GLY A 99 4.03 18.26 -39.74
CA GLY A 99 4.66 16.94 -39.81
C GLY A 99 6.18 16.97 -40.02
N SER A 100 6.72 18.08 -40.52
CA SER A 100 8.14 18.27 -40.83
C SER A 100 8.88 19.17 -39.83
N VAL A 101 8.18 19.68 -38.82
CA VAL A 101 8.75 20.49 -37.73
C VAL A 101 9.24 19.58 -36.61
N SER A 102 10.41 19.88 -36.05
CA SER A 102 11.01 19.12 -34.95
C SER A 102 10.15 19.26 -33.67
N THR A 103 10.23 18.30 -32.74
CA THR A 103 9.52 18.42 -31.46
C THR A 103 9.93 19.66 -30.67
N GLY A 104 11.22 20.05 -30.73
CA GLY A 104 11.75 21.22 -30.03
C GLY A 104 11.39 22.57 -30.64
N ASP A 105 10.86 22.59 -31.87
CA ASP A 105 10.40 23.81 -32.54
C ASP A 105 8.87 23.92 -32.62
N LEU A 106 8.13 22.90 -32.14
CA LEU A 106 6.66 22.89 -32.16
C LEU A 106 6.06 24.08 -31.41
N ASP A 107 6.69 24.51 -30.33
CA ASP A 107 6.21 25.62 -29.52
C ASP A 107 6.40 26.99 -30.18
N LYS A 108 7.29 27.09 -31.17
CA LYS A 108 7.55 28.30 -31.96
C LYS A 108 6.51 28.56 -33.05
N LEU A 109 5.69 27.55 -33.38
CA LEU A 109 4.59 27.72 -34.32
C LEU A 109 3.43 28.52 -33.71
N PRO A 110 2.63 29.23 -34.54
CA PRO A 110 1.40 29.86 -34.08
C PRO A 110 0.48 28.84 -33.41
N LYS A 111 -0.09 29.23 -32.26
CA LYS A 111 -0.87 28.34 -31.39
C LYS A 111 -2.27 28.04 -31.94
N THR A 112 -2.35 27.17 -32.93
CA THR A 112 -3.61 26.68 -33.52
C THR A 112 -4.08 25.39 -32.83
N PRO A 113 -5.35 24.96 -33.01
CA PRO A 113 -5.83 23.69 -32.50
C PRO A 113 -4.96 22.49 -32.90
N VAL A 114 -4.45 22.50 -34.12
CA VAL A 114 -3.62 21.41 -34.67
C VAL A 114 -2.21 21.42 -34.06
N VAL A 115 -1.62 22.59 -33.81
CA VAL A 115 -0.35 22.69 -33.08
C VAL A 115 -0.50 22.24 -31.62
N TYR A 116 -1.57 22.64 -30.94
CA TYR A 116 -1.83 22.14 -29.59
C TYR A 116 -2.08 20.63 -29.56
N THR A 117 -2.84 20.09 -30.51
CA THR A 117 -3.03 18.64 -30.63
C THR A 117 -1.70 17.92 -30.87
N ALA A 118 -0.80 18.49 -31.68
CA ALA A 118 0.54 17.94 -31.88
C ALA A 118 1.39 18.00 -30.59
N LEU A 119 1.35 19.10 -29.84
CA LEU A 119 2.01 19.21 -28.54
C LEU A 119 1.48 18.16 -27.55
N LEU A 120 0.17 17.90 -27.56
CA LEU A 120 -0.47 16.89 -26.70
C LEU A 120 -0.16 15.45 -27.08
N THR A 121 0.14 15.17 -28.35
CA THR A 121 0.21 13.78 -28.88
C THR A 121 1.59 13.35 -29.38
N ARG A 122 2.52 14.27 -29.65
CA ARG A 122 3.84 13.93 -30.20
C ARG A 122 4.79 13.40 -29.13
N GLU A 123 5.57 12.39 -29.49
CA GLU A 123 6.65 11.87 -28.65
C GLU A 123 7.72 12.94 -28.36
N GLY A 124 8.30 12.88 -27.16
CA GLY A 124 9.36 13.80 -26.72
C GLY A 124 8.91 15.18 -26.22
N VAL A 125 7.63 15.57 -26.35
CA VAL A 125 7.11 16.81 -25.75
C VAL A 125 7.05 16.65 -24.22
N ALA A 126 7.55 17.65 -23.50
CA ALA A 126 7.55 17.71 -22.04
C ALA A 126 6.14 17.95 -21.46
N ASP A 127 5.90 17.49 -20.22
CA ASP A 127 4.57 17.46 -19.63
C ASP A 127 4.00 18.86 -19.34
N ASP A 128 4.86 19.83 -19.00
CA ASP A 128 4.51 21.24 -18.81
C ASP A 128 3.95 21.85 -20.11
N LYS A 129 4.56 21.51 -21.26
CA LYS A 129 4.08 21.93 -22.58
C LYS A 129 2.78 21.26 -22.98
N ARG A 130 2.55 20.00 -22.55
CA ARG A 130 1.27 19.33 -22.74
C ARG A 130 0.17 19.98 -21.91
N GLU A 131 0.48 20.39 -20.68
CA GLU A 131 -0.47 21.09 -19.80
C GLU A 131 -0.85 22.47 -20.37
N GLU A 132 0.14 23.26 -20.82
CA GLU A 132 -0.10 24.53 -21.53
C GLU A 132 -0.96 24.32 -22.78
N ALA A 133 -0.64 23.29 -23.58
CA ALA A 133 -1.38 22.96 -24.79
C ALA A 133 -2.81 22.51 -24.51
N LEU A 134 -3.04 21.78 -23.42
CA LEU A 134 -4.38 21.36 -22.98
C LEU A 134 -5.25 22.58 -22.68
N LEU A 135 -4.72 23.52 -21.88
CA LEU A 135 -5.43 24.75 -21.52
C LEU A 135 -5.65 25.66 -22.72
N GLY A 136 -4.68 25.72 -23.64
CA GLY A 136 -4.79 26.50 -24.88
C GLY A 136 -5.86 25.94 -25.82
N LEU A 137 -5.84 24.62 -26.04
CA LEU A 137 -6.81 23.95 -26.90
C LEU A 137 -8.22 24.02 -26.33
N SER A 138 -8.38 23.81 -25.02
CA SER A 138 -9.70 23.84 -24.37
C SER A 138 -10.35 25.22 -24.50
N LYS A 139 -9.58 26.30 -24.38
CA LYS A 139 -10.05 27.69 -24.59
C LYS A 139 -10.50 27.93 -26.03
N ILE A 140 -9.71 27.50 -27.02
CA ILE A 140 -10.05 27.70 -28.44
C ILE A 140 -11.30 26.91 -28.81
N GLU A 141 -11.40 25.66 -28.35
CA GLU A 141 -12.55 24.79 -28.63
C GLU A 141 -13.77 25.09 -27.76
N LYS A 142 -13.65 25.99 -26.78
CA LYS A 142 -14.69 26.31 -25.77
C LYS A 142 -15.17 25.06 -25.02
N LYS A 143 -14.24 24.19 -24.67
CA LYS A 143 -14.45 22.96 -23.90
C LYS A 143 -13.75 23.05 -22.55
N THR A 144 -14.12 22.18 -21.61
CA THR A 144 -13.32 22.01 -20.40
C THR A 144 -11.99 21.30 -20.72
N PRO A 145 -10.95 21.49 -19.88
CA PRO A 145 -9.75 20.68 -19.94
C PRO A 145 -10.03 19.17 -19.95
N VAL A 146 -10.97 18.66 -19.13
CA VAL A 146 -11.33 17.23 -19.13
C VAL A 146 -11.93 16.78 -20.47
N GLU A 147 -12.86 17.54 -21.04
CA GLU A 147 -13.47 17.23 -22.34
C GLU A 147 -12.43 17.17 -23.46
N THR A 148 -11.51 18.15 -23.45
CA THR A 148 -10.43 18.25 -24.41
C THR A 148 -9.46 17.07 -24.28
N LEU A 149 -9.08 16.73 -23.05
CA LEU A 149 -8.18 15.62 -22.75
C LEU A 149 -8.78 14.30 -23.22
N LEU A 150 -10.05 14.02 -22.91
CA LEU A 150 -10.73 12.80 -23.36
C LEU A 150 -10.87 12.72 -24.88
N ALA A 151 -11.13 13.85 -25.55
CA ALA A 151 -11.21 13.91 -27.00
C ALA A 151 -9.86 13.60 -27.67
N VAL A 152 -8.75 14.06 -27.08
CA VAL A 152 -7.40 13.83 -27.61
C VAL A 152 -6.86 12.44 -27.24
N LEU A 153 -7.15 11.94 -26.03
CA LEU A 153 -6.68 10.64 -25.55
C LEU A 153 -7.32 9.48 -26.32
N LYS A 154 -8.61 9.58 -26.66
CA LYS A 154 -9.37 8.48 -27.25
C LYS A 154 -8.77 7.92 -28.56
N PRO A 155 -8.39 8.74 -29.54
CA PRO A 155 -7.82 8.24 -30.80
C PRO A 155 -6.43 7.62 -30.66
N ILE A 156 -5.67 7.97 -29.62
CA ILE A 156 -4.26 7.55 -29.48
C ILE A 156 -4.05 6.45 -28.45
N MET A 157 -5.03 6.16 -27.58
CA MET A 157 -4.86 5.20 -26.49
C MET A 157 -4.37 3.83 -26.98
N GLY A 158 -4.85 3.33 -28.12
CA GLY A 158 -4.45 2.03 -28.66
C GLY A 158 -2.99 1.95 -29.14
N LYS A 159 -2.33 3.11 -29.33
CA LYS A 159 -0.90 3.19 -29.71
C LYS A 159 0.03 3.10 -28.49
N GLY A 160 -0.48 3.39 -27.29
CA GLY A 160 0.34 3.47 -26.07
C GLY A 160 1.41 4.57 -26.14
N GLY A 161 2.50 4.38 -25.41
CA GLY A 161 3.65 5.29 -25.40
C GLY A 161 3.52 6.46 -24.43
N LYS A 162 4.57 7.30 -24.40
CA LYS A 162 4.70 8.39 -23.43
C LYS A 162 3.56 9.42 -23.52
N PRO A 163 3.03 9.80 -24.71
CA PRO A 163 1.90 10.72 -24.80
C PRO A 163 0.66 10.20 -24.06
N VAL A 164 0.36 8.90 -24.16
CA VAL A 164 -0.80 8.29 -23.48
C VAL A 164 -0.60 8.30 -21.97
N GLU A 165 0.61 8.01 -21.49
CA GLU A 165 0.97 8.07 -20.07
C GLU A 165 0.88 9.49 -19.51
N SER A 166 1.48 10.48 -20.20
CA SER A 166 1.43 11.89 -19.80
C SER A 166 -0.01 12.42 -19.75
N LEU A 167 -0.83 12.15 -20.77
CA LEU A 167 -2.23 12.57 -20.79
C LEU A 167 -3.05 11.87 -19.69
N SER A 168 -2.78 10.60 -19.42
CA SER A 168 -3.41 9.88 -18.30
C SER A 168 -3.03 10.50 -16.95
N GLY A 169 -1.78 10.94 -16.78
CA GLY A 169 -1.33 11.68 -15.61
C GLY A 169 -1.98 13.06 -15.47
N LEU A 170 -2.13 13.79 -16.58
CA LEU A 170 -2.83 15.09 -16.61
C LEU A 170 -4.30 14.95 -16.25
N LEU A 171 -4.96 13.85 -16.65
CA LEU A 171 -6.36 13.58 -16.29
C LEU A 171 -6.57 13.52 -14.78
N LEU A 172 -5.61 12.96 -14.04
CA LEU A 172 -5.67 12.85 -12.57
C LEU A 172 -5.51 14.18 -11.84
N ARG A 173 -5.01 15.22 -12.52
CA ARG A 173 -4.82 16.57 -11.98
C ARG A 173 -6.01 17.49 -12.23
N GLN A 174 -7.03 17.01 -12.93
CA GLN A 174 -8.17 17.84 -13.30
C GLN A 174 -9.13 18.07 -12.12
N PRO A 175 -9.88 19.19 -12.11
CA PRO A 175 -10.82 19.50 -11.03
C PRO A 175 -11.89 18.41 -10.87
N ALA A 176 -12.20 18.02 -9.62
CA ALA A 176 -13.19 17.00 -9.31
C ALA A 176 -14.57 17.27 -9.95
N ALA A 177 -15.01 18.53 -9.97
CA ALA A 177 -16.29 18.91 -10.58
C ALA A 177 -16.33 18.62 -12.10
N GLU A 178 -15.24 18.86 -12.81
CA GLU A 178 -15.14 18.57 -14.25
C GLU A 178 -15.04 17.07 -14.52
N LEU A 179 -14.29 16.34 -13.68
CA LEU A 179 -14.21 14.88 -13.74
C LEU A 179 -15.60 14.25 -13.52
N LYS A 180 -16.36 14.77 -12.56
CA LYS A 180 -17.74 14.33 -12.29
C LYS A 180 -18.67 14.59 -13.47
N ALA A 181 -18.55 15.75 -14.12
CA ALA A 181 -19.34 16.07 -15.29
C ALA A 181 -19.10 15.10 -16.45
N GLN A 182 -17.88 14.56 -16.57
CA GLN A 182 -17.50 13.60 -17.62
C GLN A 182 -17.52 12.13 -17.15
N ARG A 183 -18.13 11.83 -15.99
CA ARG A 183 -18.14 10.49 -15.38
C ARG A 183 -18.56 9.38 -16.34
N ALA A 184 -19.60 9.59 -17.13
CA ALA A 184 -20.07 8.57 -18.09
C ALA A 184 -19.00 8.21 -19.15
N GLN A 185 -18.24 9.21 -19.60
CA GLN A 185 -17.13 8.98 -20.53
C GLN A 185 -15.94 8.31 -19.84
N LEU A 186 -15.67 8.63 -18.57
CA LEU A 186 -14.63 7.96 -17.80
C LEU A 186 -14.96 6.49 -17.55
N VAL A 187 -16.22 6.16 -17.28
CA VAL A 187 -16.67 4.77 -17.11
C VAL A 187 -16.43 3.95 -18.38
N SER A 188 -16.66 4.51 -19.57
CA SER A 188 -16.39 3.76 -20.81
C SER A 188 -14.91 3.47 -21.02
N LEU A 189 -14.00 4.30 -20.49
CA LEU A 189 -12.55 4.04 -20.48
C LEU A 189 -12.12 2.94 -19.49
N THR A 190 -13.03 2.42 -18.66
CA THR A 190 -12.73 1.28 -17.76
C THR A 190 -12.96 -0.09 -18.41
N ALA A 191 -13.45 -0.13 -19.66
CA ALA A 191 -13.67 -1.36 -20.40
C ALA A 191 -12.36 -2.13 -20.67
N GLN A 192 -12.42 -3.47 -20.70
CA GLN A 192 -11.24 -4.34 -20.88
C GLN A 192 -10.46 -4.09 -22.18
N SER A 193 -11.12 -3.57 -23.23
CA SER A 193 -10.47 -3.22 -24.51
C SER A 193 -9.55 -2.00 -24.43
N THR A 194 -9.63 -1.22 -23.35
CA THR A 194 -8.81 -0.03 -23.11
C THR A 194 -7.47 -0.42 -22.47
N PRO A 195 -6.33 0.23 -22.79
CA PRO A 195 -5.04 -0.07 -22.15
C PRO A 195 -5.03 0.10 -20.63
N ASP A 196 -4.29 -0.75 -19.92
CA ASP A 196 -4.22 -0.79 -18.46
C ASP A 196 -3.96 0.56 -17.78
N SER A 197 -3.01 1.34 -18.30
CA SER A 197 -2.67 2.66 -17.76
C SER A 197 -3.84 3.64 -17.83
N VAL A 198 -4.58 3.62 -18.94
CA VAL A 198 -5.76 4.46 -19.17
C VAL A 198 -6.92 3.99 -18.30
N ARG A 199 -7.15 2.67 -18.17
CA ARG A 199 -8.20 2.13 -17.29
C ARG A 199 -7.99 2.56 -15.84
N ARG A 200 -6.75 2.44 -15.33
CA ARG A 200 -6.41 2.84 -13.95
C ARG A 200 -6.54 4.35 -13.75
N ALA A 201 -6.08 5.15 -14.71
CA ALA A 201 -6.25 6.60 -14.64
C ALA A 201 -7.73 7.02 -14.66
N ALA A 202 -8.54 6.37 -15.49
CA ALA A 202 -9.99 6.59 -15.53
C ALA A 202 -10.66 6.22 -14.19
N GLN A 203 -10.28 5.10 -13.56
CA GLN A 203 -10.79 4.71 -12.25
C GLN A 203 -10.46 5.74 -11.17
N ALA A 204 -9.22 6.21 -11.09
CA ALA A 204 -8.83 7.25 -10.14
C ALA A 204 -9.55 8.58 -10.43
N ALA A 205 -9.71 8.96 -11.69
CA ALA A 205 -10.48 10.14 -12.09
C ALA A 205 -11.97 10.04 -11.69
N ILE A 206 -12.59 8.87 -11.80
CA ILE A 206 -13.97 8.63 -11.33
C ILE A 206 -14.04 8.79 -9.81
N MET A 207 -13.11 8.21 -9.06
CA MET A 207 -13.07 8.33 -7.60
C MET A 207 -12.93 9.79 -7.15
N THR A 208 -12.03 10.55 -7.79
CA THR A 208 -11.85 11.98 -7.53
C THR A 208 -13.09 12.78 -7.89
N GLY A 209 -13.73 12.51 -9.03
CA GLY A 209 -14.97 13.19 -9.43
C GLY A 209 -16.17 12.85 -8.55
N ASP A 210 -16.27 11.60 -8.10
CA ASP A 210 -17.33 11.15 -7.20
C ASP A 210 -17.19 11.77 -5.80
N GLY A 211 -15.96 12.12 -5.39
CA GLY A 211 -15.64 12.62 -4.05
C GLY A 211 -15.85 11.58 -2.94
N ALA A 212 -16.19 10.35 -3.31
CA ALA A 212 -16.42 9.22 -2.43
C ALA A 212 -16.19 7.90 -3.20
N LEU A 213 -15.84 6.84 -2.47
CA LEU A 213 -15.46 5.56 -3.06
C LEU A 213 -16.64 4.61 -3.30
N ALA A 214 -17.79 4.83 -2.65
CA ALA A 214 -18.90 3.86 -2.66
C ALA A 214 -19.49 3.64 -4.06
N ALA A 215 -19.74 4.70 -4.83
CA ALA A 215 -20.36 4.61 -6.14
C ALA A 215 -19.41 3.99 -7.18
N SER A 216 -18.13 4.39 -7.18
CA SER A 216 -17.11 3.82 -8.06
C SER A 216 -16.82 2.36 -7.72
N PHE A 217 -16.83 2.00 -6.43
CA PHE A 217 -16.68 0.62 -5.97
C PHE A 217 -17.85 -0.28 -6.39
N ALA A 218 -19.10 0.18 -6.22
CA ALA A 218 -20.29 -0.58 -6.61
C ALA A 218 -20.29 -0.89 -8.12
N GLU A 219 -19.81 0.05 -8.93
CA GLU A 219 -19.64 -0.14 -10.37
C GLU A 219 -18.49 -1.13 -10.67
N ALA A 220 -17.32 -0.91 -10.08
CA ALA A 220 -16.14 -1.74 -10.30
C ALA A 220 -16.34 -3.19 -9.83
N SER A 221 -17.13 -3.41 -8.79
CA SER A 221 -17.43 -4.74 -8.22
C SER A 221 -18.22 -5.66 -9.16
N LYS A 222 -18.72 -5.15 -10.29
CA LYS A 222 -19.43 -5.94 -11.29
C LYS A 222 -18.50 -6.84 -12.13
N SER A 223 -17.19 -6.58 -12.14
CA SER A 223 -16.19 -7.40 -12.84
C SER A 223 -14.87 -7.47 -12.09
N ALA A 224 -14.24 -8.65 -12.09
CA ALA A 224 -12.96 -8.87 -11.41
C ALA A 224 -11.84 -7.99 -11.99
N THR A 225 -11.83 -7.76 -13.31
CA THR A 225 -10.86 -6.88 -13.97
C THR A 225 -11.04 -5.43 -13.55
N THR A 226 -12.28 -4.91 -13.60
CA THR A 226 -12.57 -3.53 -13.22
C THR A 226 -12.31 -3.29 -11.74
N LEU A 227 -12.61 -4.27 -10.89
CA LEU A 227 -12.30 -4.21 -9.48
C LEU A 227 -10.79 -4.22 -9.21
N THR A 228 -10.02 -5.00 -9.96
CA THR A 228 -8.54 -5.02 -9.86
C THR A 228 -7.94 -3.68 -10.29
N ASP A 229 -8.43 -3.08 -11.38
CA ASP A 229 -8.00 -1.76 -11.81
C ASP A 229 -8.42 -0.66 -10.83
N TRP A 230 -9.62 -0.77 -10.24
CA TRP A 230 -10.10 0.11 -9.18
C TRP A 230 -9.21 0.01 -7.94
N LEU A 231 -8.86 -1.19 -7.49
CA LEU A 231 -7.92 -1.42 -6.37
C LEU A 231 -6.54 -0.80 -6.66
N SER A 232 -6.04 -0.97 -7.88
CA SER A 232 -4.74 -0.44 -8.31
C SER A 232 -4.73 1.09 -8.45
N ALA A 233 -5.87 1.69 -8.82
CA ALA A 233 -6.00 3.13 -9.02
C ALA A 233 -6.03 3.93 -7.71
N LEU A 234 -6.43 3.30 -6.59
CA LEU A 234 -6.47 3.95 -5.27
C LEU A 234 -5.10 4.49 -4.81
N SER A 235 -3.99 3.84 -5.20
CA SER A 235 -2.64 4.33 -4.88
C SER A 235 -2.24 5.56 -5.70
N SER A 236 -2.95 5.82 -6.81
CA SER A 236 -2.70 6.91 -7.75
C SER A 236 -3.60 8.12 -7.51
N LEU A 237 -4.52 8.07 -6.53
CA LEU A 237 -5.35 9.21 -6.16
C LEU A 237 -4.47 10.37 -5.69
N GLN A 238 -4.71 11.58 -6.19
CA GLN A 238 -3.96 12.76 -5.75
C GLN A 238 -4.53 13.38 -4.47
N ASP A 239 -5.83 13.19 -4.22
CA ASP A 239 -6.48 13.69 -3.02
C ASP A 239 -5.93 12.99 -1.78
N THR A 240 -5.27 13.74 -0.90
CA THR A 240 -4.64 13.23 0.33
C THR A 240 -5.62 13.06 1.48
N ALA A 241 -6.76 13.76 1.47
CA ALA A 241 -7.85 13.56 2.45
C ALA A 241 -8.57 12.24 2.20
N LEU A 242 -8.63 11.81 0.93
CA LEU A 242 -8.93 10.43 0.54
C LEU A 242 -7.82 9.42 0.94
N ARG A 243 -6.65 9.85 1.49
CA ARG A 243 -5.45 9.00 1.74
C ARG A 243 -4.77 9.00 3.14
N ALA A 244 -4.99 9.90 4.12
CA ALA A 244 -4.02 10.11 5.23
C ALA A 244 -4.56 10.09 6.70
N THR A 245 -3.69 9.77 7.72
CA THR A 245 -3.87 10.01 9.20
C THR A 245 -2.57 10.05 10.10
N ALA A 246 -2.60 10.87 11.18
CA ALA A 246 -1.75 11.08 12.41
C ALA A 246 -2.70 11.23 13.67
N TYR A 247 -2.24 11.27 14.95
CA TYR A 247 -3.13 10.99 16.13
C TYR A 247 -2.93 11.81 17.43
N ASP A 248 -4.08 12.12 18.07
CA ASP A 248 -4.22 12.85 19.35
C ASP A 248 -5.19 12.11 20.32
N ILE A 249 -4.90 12.16 21.63
CA ILE A 249 -5.77 11.67 22.72
C ILE A 249 -5.92 12.80 23.75
N GLU A 250 -7.16 13.20 24.07
CA GLU A 250 -7.45 14.28 25.03
C GLU A 250 -8.49 13.88 26.09
N LEU A 251 -8.40 14.47 27.29
CA LEU A 251 -9.53 14.51 28.23
C LEU A 251 -10.31 15.81 28.00
N PRO A 252 -11.63 15.78 27.70
CA PRO A 252 -12.41 17.00 27.48
C PRO A 252 -12.73 17.77 28.77
N ARG A 253 -12.10 17.42 29.89
CA ARG A 253 -12.36 17.89 31.25
C ARG A 253 -11.06 18.09 32.03
N LYS A 254 -11.17 18.67 33.24
CA LYS A 254 -10.05 18.62 34.20
C LYS A 254 -9.75 17.19 34.61
N GLY A 255 -8.47 16.86 34.73
CA GLY A 255 -8.03 15.54 35.14
C GLY A 255 -6.54 15.33 34.87
N THR A 256 -6.12 14.07 34.95
CA THR A 256 -4.73 13.65 34.78
C THR A 256 -4.73 12.56 33.71
N LEU A 257 -3.94 12.72 32.66
CA LEU A 257 -3.82 11.75 31.58
C LEU A 257 -2.59 10.87 31.82
N THR A 258 -2.81 9.56 31.86
CA THR A 258 -1.78 8.53 32.02
C THR A 258 -2.06 7.42 31.02
N LEU A 259 -1.08 7.13 30.18
CA LEU A 259 -1.13 6.06 29.18
C LEU A 259 0.04 5.13 29.43
N ALA A 260 -0.24 3.83 29.45
CA ALA A 260 0.82 2.82 29.53
C ALA A 260 1.46 2.59 28.15
N GLU A 261 0.64 2.49 27.10
CA GLU A 261 1.10 2.32 25.72
C GLU A 261 -0.02 2.71 24.75
N VAL A 262 0.35 3.26 23.60
CA VAL A 262 -0.52 3.55 22.46
C VAL A 262 0.07 2.86 21.23
N GLN A 263 -0.57 1.78 20.81
CA GLN A 263 -0.18 1.04 19.61
C GLN A 263 -1.05 1.49 18.44
N ILE A 264 -0.41 1.85 17.33
CA ILE A 264 -1.09 2.31 16.12
C ILE A 264 -0.80 1.29 15.03
N PHE A 265 -1.82 0.55 14.59
CA PHE A 265 -1.67 -0.55 13.64
C PHE A 265 -1.93 -0.09 12.21
N SER A 266 -0.95 -0.29 11.33
CA SER A 266 -1.06 -0.14 9.88
C SER A 266 -0.58 -1.41 9.20
N ASN A 267 -1.44 -2.06 8.41
CA ASN A 267 -1.18 -3.37 7.80
C ASN A 267 -0.71 -4.43 8.82
N GLY A 268 -1.27 -4.39 10.03
CA GLY A 268 -0.89 -5.28 11.14
C GLY A 268 0.43 -4.94 11.84
N GLN A 269 1.13 -3.87 11.44
CA GLN A 269 2.36 -3.39 12.10
C GLN A 269 2.05 -2.25 13.09
N ASN A 270 2.57 -2.33 14.32
CA ASN A 270 2.59 -1.17 15.22
C ASN A 270 3.60 -0.13 14.71
N ILE A 271 3.12 1.00 14.20
CA ILE A 271 3.95 2.07 13.65
C ILE A 271 4.19 3.22 14.65
N ALA A 272 3.52 3.20 15.81
CA ALA A 272 3.63 4.24 16.84
C ALA A 272 5.06 4.39 17.38
N THR A 273 5.80 3.28 17.47
CA THR A 273 7.18 3.20 18.00
C THR A 273 8.20 3.99 17.19
N SER A 274 7.85 4.40 15.95
CA SER A 274 8.69 5.23 15.10
C SER A 274 8.35 6.72 15.14
N GLY A 275 7.28 7.09 15.84
CA GLY A 275 6.77 8.45 15.95
C GLY A 275 7.45 9.28 17.03
N LYS A 276 7.10 10.56 17.06
CA LYS A 276 7.51 11.52 18.08
C LYS A 276 6.30 11.89 18.94
N ALA A 277 6.32 11.44 20.19
CA ALA A 277 5.24 11.73 21.14
C ALA A 277 5.47 13.06 21.89
N THR A 278 4.39 13.79 22.13
CA THR A 278 4.32 15.02 22.93
C THR A 278 3.08 14.98 23.84
N GLN A 279 3.06 15.78 24.90
CA GLN A 279 1.91 15.87 25.81
C GLN A 279 1.81 17.27 26.42
N SER A 280 0.64 17.61 26.97
CA SER A 280 0.32 18.95 27.50
C SER A 280 1.26 19.44 28.61
N SER A 281 1.65 18.54 29.50
CA SER A 281 2.56 18.80 30.62
C SER A 281 3.23 17.49 31.06
N VAL A 282 4.37 17.55 31.76
CA VAL A 282 5.09 16.36 32.24
C VAL A 282 5.21 16.40 33.75
N SER A 283 4.79 15.34 34.43
CA SER A 283 4.91 15.15 35.87
C SER A 283 5.39 13.73 36.19
N ASN A 284 5.87 13.48 37.41
CA ASN A 284 6.27 12.14 37.90
C ASN A 284 7.19 11.34 36.93
N ASP A 285 8.11 12.01 36.25
CA ASP A 285 8.98 11.46 35.20
C ASP A 285 8.25 10.78 34.02
N GLY A 286 6.94 10.97 33.89
CA GLY A 286 6.09 10.34 32.88
C GLY A 286 6.14 11.04 31.52
N GLU A 287 7.30 11.02 30.86
CA GLU A 287 7.48 11.60 29.53
C GLU A 287 6.57 10.96 28.46
N ALA A 288 6.12 11.76 27.48
CA ALA A 288 5.21 11.34 26.42
C ALA A 288 5.68 10.11 25.62
N LYS A 289 6.99 9.98 25.40
CA LYS A 289 7.59 8.88 24.62
C LYS A 289 7.38 7.49 25.25
N ARG A 290 7.04 7.43 26.54
CA ARG A 290 6.82 6.17 27.25
C ARG A 290 5.62 5.40 26.70
N ALA A 291 4.58 6.10 26.23
CA ALA A 291 3.40 5.48 25.61
C ALA A 291 3.63 4.98 24.17
N ILE A 292 4.85 5.01 23.64
CA ILE A 292 5.19 4.40 22.34
C ILE A 292 6.50 3.59 22.44
N ASP A 293 6.86 3.13 23.64
CA ASP A 293 8.13 2.46 23.90
C ASP A 293 8.06 0.93 23.70
N GLY A 294 6.86 0.42 23.37
CA GLY A 294 6.59 -0.99 23.12
C GLY A 294 6.27 -1.80 24.37
N LYS A 295 6.15 -1.18 25.55
CA LYS A 295 5.90 -1.87 26.82
C LYS A 295 4.49 -1.59 27.34
N THR A 296 3.70 -2.64 27.48
CA THR A 296 2.27 -2.53 27.82
C THR A 296 1.96 -2.62 29.32
N ASP A 297 2.96 -2.49 30.19
CA ASP A 297 2.77 -2.66 31.63
C ASP A 297 1.96 -1.49 32.24
N GLY A 298 0.78 -1.83 32.75
CA GLY A 298 -0.16 -0.90 33.38
C GLY A 298 0.22 -0.46 34.80
N ALA A 299 1.33 -0.97 35.38
CA ALA A 299 1.86 -0.46 36.64
C ALA A 299 2.68 0.82 36.44
N PHE A 300 2.46 1.85 37.26
CA PHE A 300 3.18 3.13 37.17
C PHE A 300 4.62 2.99 37.64
N ASN A 301 4.85 2.14 38.66
CA ASN A 301 6.18 1.86 39.19
C ASN A 301 7.07 1.04 38.23
N SER A 302 6.54 0.55 37.10
CA SER A 302 7.33 -0.08 36.03
C SER A 302 8.19 0.93 35.26
N GLY A 303 7.88 2.22 35.39
CA GLY A 303 8.57 3.31 34.69
C GLY A 303 8.20 3.43 33.20
N THR A 304 7.14 2.76 32.74
CA THR A 304 6.72 2.74 31.32
C THR A 304 5.52 3.65 31.04
N GLN A 305 5.05 4.45 32.00
CA GLN A 305 3.84 5.26 31.83
C GLN A 305 4.13 6.74 31.60
N THR A 306 3.27 7.38 30.82
CA THR A 306 3.18 8.85 30.71
C THR A 306 2.48 9.43 31.95
N HIS A 307 2.66 10.72 32.21
CA HIS A 307 1.91 11.40 33.26
C HIS A 307 1.90 12.91 33.03
N THR A 308 0.70 13.49 32.88
CA THR A 308 0.50 14.95 32.88
C THR A 308 0.42 15.49 34.30
N GLU A 309 0.42 16.81 34.48
CA GLU A 309 0.17 17.43 35.78
C GLU A 309 -1.18 17.02 36.37
N GLU A 310 -1.22 16.92 37.70
CA GLU A 310 -2.43 16.53 38.40
C GLU A 310 -3.52 17.59 38.28
N ASN A 311 -4.73 17.17 37.93
CA ASN A 311 -5.89 18.05 37.74
C ASN A 311 -5.69 19.16 36.69
N GLU A 312 -4.86 18.91 35.69
CA GLU A 312 -4.68 19.80 34.55
C GLU A 312 -6.00 20.06 33.81
N ASN A 313 -6.17 21.25 33.25
CA ASN A 313 -7.33 21.59 32.44
C ASN A 313 -7.18 21.06 31.01
N LYS A 314 -7.92 20.00 30.69
CA LYS A 314 -7.92 19.33 29.38
C LYS A 314 -6.53 18.81 28.96
N PRO A 315 -5.94 17.89 29.75
CA PRO A 315 -4.66 17.29 29.38
C PRO A 315 -4.78 16.50 28.07
N TRP A 316 -3.69 16.50 27.30
CA TRP A 316 -3.61 15.81 26.02
C TRP A 316 -2.26 15.12 25.82
N TRP A 317 -2.27 14.10 24.97
CA TRP A 317 -1.10 13.40 24.47
C TRP A 317 -1.25 13.21 22.96
N GLU A 318 -0.18 13.43 22.20
CA GLU A 318 -0.15 13.38 20.73
C GLU A 318 1.06 12.55 20.28
N VAL A 319 0.92 11.84 19.16
CA VAL A 319 2.07 11.25 18.46
C VAL A 319 2.06 11.59 16.97
N ASP A 320 3.12 12.27 16.56
CA ASP A 320 3.42 12.53 15.15
C ASP A 320 4.21 11.37 14.56
N LEU A 321 3.67 10.68 13.56
CA LEU A 321 4.35 9.58 12.88
C LEU A 321 5.48 10.03 11.94
N GLY A 322 5.60 11.32 11.65
CA GLY A 322 6.54 11.88 10.68
C GLY A 322 6.22 11.53 9.21
N LYS A 323 5.19 10.71 8.96
CA LYS A 323 4.70 10.34 7.63
C LYS A 323 3.21 9.98 7.70
N ASN A 324 2.50 10.20 6.59
CA ASN A 324 1.13 9.73 6.45
C ASN A 324 1.11 8.19 6.41
N ALA A 325 0.24 7.58 7.23
CA ALA A 325 0.01 6.15 7.24
C ALA A 325 -1.50 5.85 7.27
N ALA A 326 -1.89 4.72 6.68
CA ALA A 326 -3.28 4.22 6.72
C ALA A 326 -3.45 3.29 7.91
N ILE A 327 -4.44 3.53 8.77
CA ILE A 327 -4.51 2.87 10.08
C ILE A 327 -5.73 1.97 10.21
N ASP A 328 -5.45 0.74 10.59
CA ASP A 328 -6.46 -0.29 10.83
C ASP A 328 -7.09 -0.12 12.21
N ALA A 329 -6.25 0.08 13.24
CA ALA A 329 -6.73 0.19 14.61
C ALA A 329 -5.74 0.94 15.50
N ILE A 330 -6.26 1.44 16.62
CA ILE A 330 -5.45 1.99 17.72
C ILE A 330 -5.76 1.16 18.96
N VAL A 331 -4.73 0.70 19.65
CA VAL A 331 -4.85 0.04 20.97
C VAL A 331 -4.30 0.97 22.02
N ILE A 332 -5.12 1.31 23.01
CA ILE A 332 -4.75 2.17 24.12
C ILE A 332 -4.67 1.30 25.37
N TRP A 333 -3.50 1.27 26.00
CA TRP A 333 -3.24 0.59 27.27
C TRP A 333 -3.33 1.59 28.41
N ASN A 334 -4.15 1.25 29.41
CA ASN A 334 -4.45 2.09 30.56
C ASN A 334 -3.58 1.71 31.76
N ARG A 335 -3.56 2.59 32.75
CA ARG A 335 -3.03 2.29 34.08
C ARG A 335 -3.92 1.26 34.79
N SER A 336 -3.32 0.24 35.39
CA SER A 336 -4.01 -0.96 35.90
C SER A 336 -3.89 -1.21 37.41
N GLU A 337 -3.11 -0.40 38.14
CA GLU A 337 -2.77 -0.65 39.56
C GLU A 337 -3.96 -0.53 40.51
N ASP A 338 -4.87 0.41 40.25
CA ASP A 338 -6.03 0.70 41.08
C ASP A 338 -7.18 1.23 40.24
N ALA A 339 -8.42 0.88 40.60
CA ALA A 339 -9.60 1.25 39.84
C ALA A 339 -9.84 2.77 39.81
N SER A 340 -9.49 3.50 40.86
CA SER A 340 -9.60 4.97 40.89
C SER A 340 -8.59 5.62 39.95
N LEU A 341 -7.39 5.06 39.83
CA LEU A 341 -6.35 5.55 38.92
C LEU A 341 -6.65 5.17 37.46
N ALA A 342 -7.15 3.96 37.22
CA ALA A 342 -7.60 3.53 35.89
C ALA A 342 -8.74 4.42 35.35
N SER A 343 -9.67 4.84 36.21
CA SER A 343 -10.79 5.71 35.84
C SER A 343 -10.39 7.15 35.49
N ARG A 344 -9.13 7.54 35.65
CA ARG A 344 -8.63 8.85 35.21
C ARG A 344 -8.87 9.08 33.71
N LEU A 345 -8.72 8.03 32.91
CA LEU A 345 -8.94 8.07 31.46
C LEU A 345 -10.43 8.08 31.07
N GLU A 346 -11.36 8.02 32.03
CA GLU A 346 -12.80 7.94 31.76
C GLU A 346 -13.28 9.15 30.94
N GLY A 347 -13.98 8.87 29.85
CA GLY A 347 -14.56 9.89 28.96
C GLY A 347 -13.56 10.52 28.00
N PHE A 348 -12.38 9.90 27.76
CA PHE A 348 -11.38 10.44 26.84
C PHE A 348 -11.89 10.52 25.39
N THR A 349 -11.32 11.45 24.65
CA THR A 349 -11.53 11.65 23.22
C THR A 349 -10.29 11.21 22.47
N LEU A 350 -10.48 10.40 21.45
CA LEU A 350 -9.47 10.06 20.45
C LEU A 350 -9.74 10.88 19.19
N THR A 351 -8.75 11.62 18.72
CA THR A 351 -8.81 12.44 17.50
C THR A 351 -7.68 12.01 16.57
N LEU A 352 -7.96 12.02 15.27
CA LEU A 352 -7.00 11.74 14.21
C LEU A 352 -6.86 13.00 13.38
N LEU A 353 -5.62 13.39 13.10
CA LEU A 353 -5.26 14.57 12.33
C LEU A 353 -4.58 14.18 11.00
N ASP A 354 -4.69 15.01 9.96
CA ASP A 354 -3.85 14.88 8.76
C ASP A 354 -2.51 15.65 8.93
N ALA A 355 -1.66 15.62 7.90
CA ALA A 355 -0.39 16.37 7.90
C ALA A 355 -0.55 17.90 8.03
N ASN A 356 -1.74 18.44 7.76
CA ASN A 356 -2.09 19.85 7.91
C ASN A 356 -2.81 20.12 9.25
N ARG A 357 -2.86 19.13 10.15
CA ARG A 357 -3.59 19.16 11.43
C ARG A 357 -5.10 19.29 11.31
N HIS A 358 -5.70 18.86 10.20
CA HIS A 358 -7.16 18.76 10.09
C HIS A 358 -7.68 17.46 10.72
N GLU A 359 -8.77 17.56 11.48
CA GLU A 359 -9.46 16.39 12.05
C GLU A 359 -10.04 15.50 10.92
N VAL A 360 -9.62 14.25 10.89
CA VAL A 360 -10.10 13.23 9.92
C VAL A 360 -10.86 12.08 10.58
N PHE A 361 -10.72 11.92 11.90
CA PHE A 361 -11.59 11.06 12.70
C PHE A 361 -11.64 11.53 14.14
N LYS A 362 -12.80 11.36 14.79
CA LYS A 362 -12.96 11.65 16.21
C LYS A 362 -13.90 10.65 16.86
N LYS A 363 -13.54 10.21 18.06
CA LYS A 363 -14.38 9.39 18.93
C LYS A 363 -14.29 9.93 20.35
N ALA A 364 -15.34 10.58 20.81
CA ALA A 364 -15.42 11.17 22.14
C ALA A 364 -16.15 10.27 23.15
N GLY A 365 -15.92 10.50 24.44
CA GLY A 365 -16.66 9.83 25.52
C GLY A 365 -16.34 8.34 25.64
N ASN A 366 -15.09 7.93 25.35
CA ASN A 366 -14.70 6.54 25.48
C ASN A 366 -14.58 6.14 26.96
N PRO A 367 -15.03 4.93 27.34
CA PRO A 367 -14.84 4.43 28.70
C PRO A 367 -13.36 4.17 28.98
N ALA A 368 -12.95 4.30 30.24
CA ALA A 368 -11.62 3.90 30.68
C ALA A 368 -11.46 2.38 30.50
N PRO A 369 -10.45 1.90 29.76
CA PRO A 369 -10.19 0.46 29.66
C PRO A 369 -9.71 -0.08 31.01
N LYS A 370 -10.14 -1.28 31.39
CA LYS A 370 -9.58 -1.94 32.58
C LYS A 370 -8.08 -2.26 32.41
N GLU A 371 -7.69 -2.59 31.18
CA GLU A 371 -6.30 -2.92 30.83
C GLU A 371 -5.96 -2.28 29.48
N SER A 372 -6.69 -2.63 28.42
CA SER A 372 -6.57 -1.96 27.13
C SER A 372 -7.90 -1.92 26.38
N VAL A 373 -8.00 -1.01 25.40
CA VAL A 373 -9.09 -0.96 24.43
C VAL A 373 -8.52 -0.92 23.03
N ARG A 374 -9.00 -1.82 22.17
CA ARG A 374 -8.75 -1.76 20.73
C ARG A 374 -9.88 -0.99 20.07
N ILE A 375 -9.57 0.19 19.55
CA ILE A 375 -10.46 1.01 18.75
C ILE A 375 -10.15 0.69 17.29
N GLU A 376 -11.00 -0.15 16.70
CA GLU A 376 -11.02 -0.33 15.25
C GLU A 376 -11.37 1.02 14.62
N LEU A 377 -10.44 1.57 13.85
CA LEU A 377 -10.70 2.79 13.13
C LEU A 377 -11.55 2.39 11.93
N LYS A 378 -12.82 2.79 11.96
CA LYS A 378 -13.67 2.84 10.76
C LYS A 378 -13.09 3.77 9.67
N GLY A 379 -11.94 4.40 9.95
CA GLY A 379 -11.17 5.35 9.16
C GLY A 379 -10.11 4.76 8.24
N ASP A 380 -10.13 3.46 7.96
CA ASP A 380 -9.54 2.94 6.72
C ASP A 380 -10.67 2.55 5.74
N PRO A 381 -11.51 3.51 5.25
CA PRO A 381 -12.54 3.18 4.29
C PRO A 381 -11.93 2.57 3.04
N VAL A 382 -10.68 2.91 2.67
CA VAL A 382 -9.99 2.31 1.53
C VAL A 382 -9.65 0.85 1.80
N GLY A 383 -8.83 0.51 2.79
CA GLY A 383 -8.45 -0.88 3.07
C GLY A 383 -9.58 -1.70 3.69
N ALA A 384 -10.54 -1.13 4.42
CA ALA A 384 -11.79 -1.82 4.78
C ALA A 384 -12.64 -2.13 3.55
N LEU A 385 -12.71 -1.20 2.58
CA LEU A 385 -13.37 -1.43 1.29
C LEU A 385 -12.57 -2.38 0.40
N ARG A 386 -11.24 -2.36 0.41
CA ARG A 386 -10.37 -3.32 -0.30
C ARG A 386 -10.47 -4.70 0.34
N ARG A 387 -10.54 -4.81 1.67
CA ARG A 387 -10.82 -6.07 2.40
C ARG A 387 -12.25 -6.55 2.13
N ALA A 388 -13.23 -5.65 2.08
CA ALA A 388 -14.59 -5.97 1.64
C ALA A 388 -14.63 -6.37 0.16
N ALA A 389 -13.80 -5.78 -0.69
CA ALA A 389 -13.62 -6.13 -2.09
C ALA A 389 -13.06 -7.54 -2.22
N ILE A 390 -12.00 -7.86 -1.46
CA ILE A 390 -11.40 -9.19 -1.40
C ILE A 390 -12.46 -10.21 -0.98
N ARG A 391 -13.22 -9.94 0.11
CA ARG A 391 -14.33 -10.81 0.55
C ARG A 391 -15.41 -10.95 -0.52
N ALA A 392 -15.80 -9.86 -1.17
CA ALA A 392 -16.80 -9.87 -2.24
C ALA A 392 -16.32 -10.69 -3.45
N LEU A 393 -15.08 -10.47 -3.93
CA LEU A 393 -14.41 -11.23 -5.00
C LEU A 393 -14.48 -12.73 -4.74
N ILE A 394 -14.09 -13.17 -3.54
CA ILE A 394 -14.13 -14.59 -3.16
C ILE A 394 -15.57 -15.10 -3.16
N SER A 395 -16.50 -14.35 -2.56
CA SER A 395 -17.91 -14.75 -2.45
C SER A 395 -18.62 -14.88 -3.80
N THR A 396 -18.14 -14.20 -4.85
CA THR A 396 -18.71 -14.35 -6.20
C THR A 396 -18.50 -15.74 -6.78
N GLY A 397 -17.44 -16.46 -6.36
CA GLY A 397 -17.07 -17.77 -6.90
C GLY A 397 -16.67 -17.77 -8.39
N LYS A 398 -16.51 -16.60 -9.02
CA LYS A 398 -16.17 -16.48 -10.45
C LYS A 398 -14.68 -16.33 -10.66
N GLU A 399 -14.18 -16.89 -11.76
CA GLU A 399 -12.80 -16.72 -12.24
C GLU A 399 -11.72 -16.96 -11.16
N PRO A 400 -11.74 -18.10 -10.44
CA PRO A 400 -10.90 -18.30 -9.26
C PRO A 400 -9.39 -18.21 -9.55
N SER A 401 -8.94 -18.45 -10.79
CA SER A 401 -7.54 -18.29 -11.18
C SER A 401 -7.14 -16.82 -11.36
N ALA A 402 -8.03 -15.98 -11.87
CA ALA A 402 -7.81 -14.54 -11.97
C ALA A 402 -7.82 -13.90 -10.58
N VAL A 403 -8.77 -14.30 -9.71
CA VAL A 403 -8.83 -13.86 -8.31
C VAL A 403 -7.55 -14.28 -7.57
N PHE A 404 -7.10 -15.53 -7.75
CA PHE A 404 -5.82 -15.99 -7.17
C PHE A 404 -4.65 -15.12 -7.62
N ALA A 405 -4.54 -14.84 -8.93
CA ALA A 405 -3.45 -14.02 -9.45
C ALA A 405 -3.45 -12.60 -8.87
N SER A 406 -4.62 -11.97 -8.73
CA SER A 406 -4.75 -10.65 -8.11
C SER A 406 -4.36 -10.66 -6.63
N LEU A 407 -4.87 -11.61 -5.84
CA LEU A 407 -4.55 -11.71 -4.41
C LEU A 407 -3.07 -12.05 -4.19
N ALA A 408 -2.49 -12.95 -4.97
CA ALA A 408 -1.07 -13.27 -4.93
C ALA A 408 -0.19 -12.04 -5.27
N GLY A 409 -0.65 -11.20 -6.21
CA GLY A 409 -0.01 -9.92 -6.52
C GLY A 409 -0.05 -8.90 -5.37
N LEU A 410 -1.13 -8.86 -4.59
CA LEU A 410 -1.23 -8.04 -3.38
C LEU A 410 -0.23 -8.53 -2.31
N VAL A 411 -0.19 -9.85 -2.07
CA VAL A 411 0.77 -10.48 -1.14
C VAL A 411 2.22 -10.20 -1.54
N ALA A 412 2.55 -10.35 -2.84
CA ALA A 412 3.89 -10.09 -3.36
C ALA A 412 4.36 -8.64 -3.10
N LYS A 413 3.43 -7.67 -3.06
CA LYS A 413 3.69 -6.25 -2.80
C LYS A 413 3.62 -5.89 -1.32
N ASN A 414 3.29 -6.85 -0.45
CA ASN A 414 2.99 -6.61 0.98
C ASN A 414 1.82 -5.62 1.19
N ASP A 415 0.84 -5.60 0.28
CA ASP A 415 -0.37 -4.78 0.36
C ASP A 415 -1.53 -5.66 0.84
N LEU A 416 -2.16 -5.31 1.97
CA LEU A 416 -3.24 -6.11 2.59
C LEU A 416 -2.89 -7.61 2.75
N LEU A 417 -1.62 -7.91 3.04
CA LEU A 417 -1.05 -9.25 2.99
C LEU A 417 -1.88 -10.31 3.73
N THR A 418 -2.24 -10.05 4.99
CA THR A 418 -3.01 -11.01 5.81
C THR A 418 -4.40 -11.26 5.25
N ALA A 419 -5.11 -10.21 4.82
CA ALA A 419 -6.43 -10.33 4.20
C ALA A 419 -6.38 -11.02 2.83
N ALA A 420 -5.36 -10.76 2.03
CA ALA A 420 -5.16 -11.41 0.74
C ALA A 420 -4.81 -12.90 0.91
N LEU A 421 -3.97 -13.27 1.89
CA LEU A 421 -3.68 -14.66 2.23
C LEU A 421 -4.91 -15.40 2.76
N ASP A 422 -5.70 -14.78 3.63
CA ASP A 422 -6.99 -15.33 4.07
C ASP A 422 -7.96 -15.53 2.91
N GLY A 423 -7.89 -14.65 1.91
CA GLY A 423 -8.65 -14.78 0.68
C GLY A 423 -8.19 -15.94 -0.18
N ILE A 424 -6.87 -16.05 -0.42
CA ILE A 424 -6.25 -17.15 -1.15
C ILE A 424 -6.65 -18.50 -0.52
N ARG A 425 -6.61 -18.60 0.82
CA ARG A 425 -6.98 -19.82 1.56
C ARG A 425 -8.40 -20.32 1.26
N GLN A 426 -9.31 -19.43 0.85
CA GLN A 426 -10.70 -19.76 0.53
C GLN A 426 -10.91 -20.15 -0.94
N LEU A 427 -9.92 -19.94 -1.81
CA LEU A 427 -10.02 -20.30 -3.23
C LEU A 427 -9.77 -21.79 -3.46
N PRO A 428 -10.38 -22.40 -4.50
CA PRO A 428 -10.10 -23.78 -4.90
C PRO A 428 -8.62 -23.98 -5.20
N ARG A 429 -8.01 -25.06 -4.68
CA ARG A 429 -6.59 -25.36 -4.91
C ARG A 429 -6.22 -25.51 -6.39
N SER A 430 -7.16 -25.95 -7.22
CA SER A 430 -6.97 -26.05 -8.68
C SER A 430 -6.77 -24.72 -9.38
N SER A 431 -7.10 -23.59 -8.75
CA SER A 431 -6.90 -22.26 -9.31
C SER A 431 -5.53 -21.65 -8.98
N TRP A 432 -4.75 -22.32 -8.13
CA TRP A 432 -3.45 -21.83 -7.68
C TRP A 432 -2.38 -22.24 -8.69
N THR A 433 -1.55 -21.28 -9.10
CA THR A 433 -0.53 -21.45 -10.14
C THR A 433 0.85 -21.11 -9.61
N ALA A 434 1.88 -21.86 -10.04
CA ALA A 434 3.25 -21.65 -9.59
C ALA A 434 3.77 -20.23 -9.91
N ALA A 435 3.43 -19.73 -11.11
CA ALA A 435 3.87 -18.41 -11.60
C ALA A 435 3.46 -17.25 -10.68
N GLN A 436 2.32 -17.35 -9.99
CA GLN A 436 1.86 -16.32 -9.05
C GLN A 436 2.16 -16.69 -7.59
N ALA A 437 2.26 -17.98 -7.26
CA ALA A 437 2.64 -18.43 -5.92
C ALA A 437 4.08 -18.02 -5.53
N GLU A 438 5.03 -18.08 -6.46
CA GLU A 438 6.44 -17.77 -6.19
C GLU A 438 6.68 -16.30 -5.75
N PRO A 439 6.22 -15.27 -6.46
CA PRO A 439 6.35 -13.89 -5.99
C PRO A 439 5.54 -13.62 -4.71
N ALA A 440 4.40 -14.28 -4.52
CA ALA A 440 3.63 -14.16 -3.27
C ALA A 440 4.43 -14.71 -2.08
N LEU A 441 5.05 -15.89 -2.22
CA LEU A 441 5.91 -16.48 -1.19
C LEU A 441 7.09 -15.56 -0.85
N ALA A 442 7.72 -14.93 -1.84
CA ALA A 442 8.75 -13.93 -1.58
C ALA A 442 8.22 -12.73 -0.76
N GLY A 443 7.00 -12.27 -1.05
CA GLY A 443 6.31 -11.24 -0.28
C GLY A 443 6.07 -11.66 1.17
N VAL A 444 5.54 -12.87 1.41
CA VAL A 444 5.34 -13.40 2.76
C VAL A 444 6.65 -13.56 3.51
N LEU A 445 7.71 -14.05 2.84
CA LEU A 445 9.03 -14.21 3.46
C LEU A 445 9.60 -12.87 3.91
N LYS A 446 9.49 -11.83 3.07
CA LYS A 446 9.91 -10.47 3.40
C LYS A 446 9.15 -9.93 4.61
N TRP A 447 7.83 -10.09 4.61
CA TRP A 447 6.99 -9.66 5.73
C TRP A 447 7.30 -10.42 7.02
N ALA A 448 7.39 -11.75 6.97
CA ALA A 448 7.64 -12.58 8.14
C ALA A 448 9.00 -12.28 8.79
N ASN A 449 10.04 -11.99 8.00
CA ASN A 449 11.33 -11.54 8.51
C ASN A 449 11.27 -10.16 9.20
N SER A 450 10.29 -9.31 8.87
CA SER A 450 10.09 -8.01 9.52
C SER A 450 9.33 -8.09 10.84
N VAL A 451 8.64 -9.21 11.12
CA VAL A 451 7.90 -9.42 12.36
C VAL A 451 8.88 -9.80 13.48
N PRO A 452 8.93 -9.06 14.61
CA PRO A 452 9.73 -9.42 15.77
C PRO A 452 9.42 -10.84 16.24
N GLU A 453 10.42 -11.57 16.73
CA GLU A 453 10.20 -12.96 17.16
C GLU A 453 9.05 -13.06 18.17
N ALA A 454 8.96 -12.11 19.11
CA ALA A 454 7.90 -12.00 20.12
C ALA A 454 6.47 -12.07 19.54
N ASP A 455 6.26 -11.61 18.31
CA ASP A 455 4.91 -11.51 17.72
C ASP A 455 4.61 -12.66 16.74
N ARG A 456 5.56 -13.58 16.53
CA ARG A 456 5.42 -14.69 15.55
C ARG A 456 4.52 -15.85 16.00
N THR A 457 3.90 -15.74 17.16
CA THR A 457 2.89 -16.69 17.66
C THR A 457 1.48 -16.13 17.62
N GLU A 458 1.35 -14.86 17.24
CA GLU A 458 0.05 -14.23 17.04
C GLU A 458 -0.76 -14.95 15.96
N LYS A 459 -2.08 -14.99 16.18
CA LYS A 459 -3.02 -15.76 15.37
C LYS A 459 -2.88 -15.48 13.87
N ASP A 460 -2.75 -14.20 13.51
CA ASP A 460 -2.68 -13.76 12.11
C ASP A 460 -1.33 -14.13 11.47
N TYR A 461 -0.25 -14.12 12.25
CA TYR A 461 1.06 -14.57 11.81
C TYR A 461 1.07 -16.07 11.49
N VAL A 462 0.58 -16.87 12.44
CA VAL A 462 0.48 -18.32 12.28
C VAL A 462 -0.42 -18.68 11.10
N ALA A 463 -1.54 -17.97 10.92
CA ALA A 463 -2.44 -18.17 9.79
C ALA A 463 -1.76 -17.86 8.45
N ALA A 464 -1.01 -16.75 8.37
CA ALA A 464 -0.29 -16.36 7.16
C ALA A 464 0.79 -17.38 6.78
N LEU A 465 1.61 -17.85 7.74
CA LEU A 465 2.62 -18.87 7.46
C LEU A 465 2.01 -20.21 7.04
N LYS A 466 0.83 -20.57 7.57
CA LYS A 466 0.11 -21.77 7.13
C LYS A 466 -0.31 -21.66 5.67
N VAL A 467 -0.77 -20.50 5.21
CA VAL A 467 -1.09 -20.28 3.78
C VAL A 467 0.20 -20.29 2.94
N ALA A 468 1.30 -19.74 3.44
CA ALA A 468 2.59 -19.81 2.76
C ALA A 468 3.06 -21.27 2.57
N ASP A 469 3.02 -22.10 3.62
CA ASP A 469 3.32 -23.53 3.51
C ASP A 469 2.45 -24.21 2.43
N GLN A 470 1.16 -23.91 2.42
CA GLN A 470 0.24 -24.40 1.40
C GLN A 470 0.55 -23.91 -0.02
N LEU A 471 1.07 -22.70 -0.20
CA LEU A 471 1.51 -22.18 -1.49
C LEU A 471 2.78 -22.88 -1.97
N THR A 472 3.67 -23.32 -1.07
CA THR A 472 4.88 -24.06 -1.45
C THR A 472 4.56 -25.35 -2.20
N SER A 473 3.41 -25.98 -1.94
CA SER A 473 3.02 -27.24 -2.58
C SER A 473 2.60 -27.08 -4.05
N VAL A 474 2.43 -25.85 -4.53
CA VAL A 474 2.07 -25.54 -5.93
C VAL A 474 3.33 -25.36 -6.79
N LEU A 475 4.49 -25.14 -6.17
CA LEU A 475 5.76 -24.97 -6.86
C LEU A 475 6.35 -26.31 -7.35
N PRO A 476 7.23 -26.28 -8.37
CA PRO A 476 8.09 -27.42 -8.72
C PRO A 476 8.90 -27.93 -7.52
N ALA A 477 9.24 -29.22 -7.50
CA ALA A 477 9.79 -29.89 -6.31
C ALA A 477 11.06 -29.24 -5.72
N ASP A 478 11.97 -28.78 -6.58
CA ASP A 478 13.21 -28.08 -6.19
C ASP A 478 12.89 -26.74 -5.50
N ARG A 479 11.98 -25.96 -6.09
CA ARG A 479 11.55 -24.65 -5.57
C ARG A 479 10.70 -24.80 -4.31
N SER A 480 9.86 -25.83 -4.25
CA SER A 480 9.06 -26.17 -3.07
C SER A 480 9.95 -26.48 -1.87
N ALA A 481 11.00 -27.30 -2.05
CA ALA A 481 11.96 -27.62 -0.99
C ALA A 481 12.70 -26.37 -0.49
N ALA A 482 13.16 -25.50 -1.40
CA ALA A 482 13.83 -24.26 -1.04
C ALA A 482 12.89 -23.31 -0.28
N ALA A 483 11.65 -23.15 -0.73
CA ALA A 483 10.66 -22.30 -0.07
C ALA A 483 10.32 -22.80 1.34
N ARG A 484 10.07 -24.11 1.51
CA ARG A 484 9.81 -24.69 2.85
C ARG A 484 10.94 -24.43 3.83
N LYS A 485 12.19 -24.64 3.39
CA LYS A 485 13.38 -24.37 4.20
C LYS A 485 13.46 -22.89 4.63
N ALA A 486 13.05 -21.96 3.77
CA ALA A 486 13.06 -20.53 4.10
C ALA A 486 12.02 -20.16 5.16
N PHE A 487 10.88 -20.86 5.23
CA PHE A 487 9.83 -20.61 6.23
C PHE A 487 9.99 -21.40 7.53
N GLU A 488 10.74 -22.50 7.52
CA GLU A 488 10.96 -23.37 8.69
C GLU A 488 11.47 -22.58 9.91
N GLY A 489 12.53 -21.77 9.71
CA GLY A 489 13.11 -20.93 10.77
C GLY A 489 12.28 -19.70 11.18
N LEU A 490 11.14 -19.47 10.53
CA LEU A 490 10.23 -18.36 10.84
C LEU A 490 9.00 -18.81 11.63
N SER A 491 8.77 -20.12 11.73
CA SER A 491 7.71 -20.69 12.54
C SER A 491 8.19 -20.91 13.98
N ILE A 492 7.37 -20.51 14.96
CA ILE A 492 7.59 -20.86 16.36
C ILE A 492 6.82 -22.15 16.63
N LYS A 493 7.51 -23.18 17.14
CA LYS A 493 6.89 -24.44 17.53
C LYS A 493 5.92 -24.20 18.69
N THR A 494 4.66 -24.55 18.50
CA THR A 494 3.63 -24.50 19.54
C THR A 494 3.20 -25.90 19.93
N PHE A 495 3.05 -26.14 21.23
CA PHE A 495 2.59 -27.40 21.80
C PHE A 495 1.38 -27.14 22.69
N VAL A 496 0.45 -28.09 22.72
CA VAL A 496 -0.64 -28.11 23.69
C VAL A 496 -0.43 -29.32 24.57
N ILE A 497 -0.33 -29.10 25.87
CA ILE A 497 -0.26 -30.15 26.88
C ILE A 497 -1.54 -30.10 27.68
N LYS A 498 -2.21 -31.24 27.82
CA LYS A 498 -3.39 -31.38 28.65
C LYS A 498 -3.09 -32.24 29.85
N THR A 499 -3.70 -31.90 30.98
CA THR A 499 -3.78 -32.84 32.09
C THR A 499 -4.81 -33.92 31.76
N VAL A 500 -4.52 -35.17 32.11
CA VAL A 500 -5.45 -36.28 31.88
C VAL A 500 -6.28 -36.46 33.14
N ARG A 501 -7.60 -36.27 33.01
CA ARG A 501 -8.55 -36.32 34.12
C ARG A 501 -8.35 -37.58 34.97
N GLU A 502 -8.16 -37.36 36.28
CA GLU A 502 -8.01 -38.38 37.32
C GLU A 502 -6.84 -39.37 37.11
N GLN A 503 -5.85 -39.00 36.29
CA GLN A 503 -4.70 -39.86 36.00
C GLN A 503 -3.34 -39.27 36.43
N LEU A 504 -3.32 -38.05 37.00
CA LEU A 504 -2.10 -37.40 37.50
C LEU A 504 -0.94 -37.46 36.48
N ARG A 505 -1.25 -37.19 35.21
CA ARG A 505 -0.28 -37.18 34.12
C ARG A 505 -0.65 -36.17 33.07
N TYR A 506 0.35 -35.78 32.30
CA TYR A 506 0.13 -35.07 31.04
C TYR A 506 -0.23 -36.06 29.92
N ASP A 507 -1.02 -35.61 28.95
CA ASP A 507 -1.32 -36.36 27.73
C ASP A 507 -0.10 -36.54 26.82
N THR A 508 0.85 -35.61 26.95
CA THR A 508 2.08 -35.54 26.17
C THR A 508 3.24 -35.99 27.03
N ALA A 509 3.93 -37.06 26.62
CA ALA A 509 5.09 -37.61 27.35
C ALA A 509 6.44 -37.05 26.89
N ARG A 510 6.48 -36.46 25.68
CA ARG A 510 7.71 -35.95 25.07
C ARG A 510 7.42 -34.73 24.18
N LEU A 511 8.20 -33.68 24.38
CA LEU A 511 8.36 -32.57 23.44
C LEU A 511 9.72 -32.68 22.76
N VAL A 512 9.81 -32.26 21.50
CA VAL A 512 11.08 -32.17 20.77
C VAL A 512 11.20 -30.78 20.16
N VAL A 513 12.23 -30.04 20.56
CA VAL A 513 12.46 -28.64 20.19
C VAL A 513 13.88 -28.45 19.65
N GLU A 514 14.04 -27.42 18.83
CA GLU A 514 15.34 -27.05 18.27
C GLU A 514 16.16 -26.27 19.30
N ALA A 515 17.44 -26.61 19.46
CA ALA A 515 18.35 -25.93 20.39
C ALA A 515 18.44 -24.42 20.12
N GLY A 516 18.33 -23.61 21.19
CA GLY A 516 18.41 -22.15 21.11
C GLY A 516 17.21 -21.45 20.46
N LYS A 517 16.16 -22.18 20.04
CA LYS A 517 14.98 -21.60 19.40
C LYS A 517 13.82 -21.36 20.37
N PRO A 518 13.02 -20.30 20.17
CA PRO A 518 11.80 -20.10 20.94
C PRO A 518 10.75 -21.17 20.59
N PHE A 519 9.97 -21.56 21.60
CA PHE A 519 8.77 -22.38 21.46
C PHE A 519 7.71 -21.97 22.48
N GLU A 520 6.47 -22.35 22.21
CA GLU A 520 5.33 -22.09 23.09
C GLU A 520 4.67 -23.39 23.54
N VAL A 521 4.17 -23.38 24.76
CA VAL A 521 3.42 -24.48 25.35
C VAL A 521 2.17 -23.94 26.02
N THR A 522 1.01 -24.36 25.56
CA THR A 522 -0.26 -24.12 26.25
C THR A 522 -0.57 -25.30 27.15
N LEU A 523 -0.56 -25.08 28.47
CA LEU A 523 -1.11 -26.03 29.43
C LEU A 523 -2.62 -25.81 29.52
N ILE A 524 -3.40 -26.88 29.40
CA ILE A 524 -4.85 -26.90 29.67
C ILE A 524 -5.08 -27.88 30.83
N ASN A 525 -5.68 -27.38 31.91
CA ASN A 525 -6.04 -28.24 33.03
C ASN A 525 -7.45 -28.83 32.86
N ASP A 526 -7.54 -29.99 32.21
CA ASP A 526 -8.78 -30.76 32.04
C ASP A 526 -9.08 -31.69 33.25
N ASP A 527 -8.20 -31.71 34.25
CA ASP A 527 -8.31 -32.52 35.47
C ASP A 527 -9.16 -31.82 36.55
N ALA A 528 -9.58 -32.59 37.56
CA ALA A 528 -10.41 -32.13 38.67
C ALA A 528 -9.61 -31.47 39.80
N MET A 529 -8.29 -31.34 39.66
CA MET A 529 -7.40 -30.77 40.68
C MET A 529 -6.40 -29.78 40.07
N PRO A 530 -5.77 -28.91 40.89
CA PRO A 530 -4.83 -27.91 40.39
C PRO A 530 -3.53 -28.53 39.88
N HIS A 531 -3.01 -27.99 38.78
CA HIS A 531 -1.75 -28.43 38.17
C HIS A 531 -0.98 -27.25 37.60
N ASN A 532 0.35 -27.33 37.63
CA ASN A 532 1.22 -26.43 36.89
C ASN A 532 2.11 -27.24 35.93
N LEU A 533 3.00 -26.55 35.21
CA LEU A 533 4.00 -27.15 34.35
C LEU A 533 5.29 -26.34 34.48
N ALA A 534 6.37 -26.98 34.96
CA ALA A 534 7.69 -26.38 35.10
C ALA A 534 8.70 -27.12 34.23
N PHE A 535 9.43 -26.40 33.38
CA PHE A 535 10.56 -26.91 32.61
C PHE A 535 11.83 -26.86 33.44
N VAL A 536 12.55 -27.97 33.51
CA VAL A 536 13.71 -28.11 34.41
C VAL A 536 14.91 -28.74 33.70
N THR A 537 16.08 -28.52 34.28
CA THR A 537 17.35 -29.08 33.81
C THR A 537 17.35 -30.63 33.86
N PRO A 538 18.19 -31.31 33.08
CA PRO A 538 18.16 -32.77 32.95
C PRO A 538 18.26 -33.51 34.30
N GLY A 539 17.32 -34.43 34.56
CA GLY A 539 17.31 -35.28 35.75
C GLY A 539 17.03 -34.56 37.07
N THR A 540 16.40 -33.38 37.03
CA THR A 540 16.20 -32.56 38.23
C THR A 540 14.75 -32.40 38.68
N HIS A 541 13.77 -32.95 37.95
CA HIS A 541 12.34 -32.76 38.25
C HIS A 541 11.97 -33.13 39.70
N GLN A 542 12.46 -34.27 40.21
CA GLN A 542 12.23 -34.69 41.60
C GLN A 542 12.82 -33.67 42.59
N ALA A 543 14.10 -33.33 42.43
CA ALA A 543 14.79 -32.43 43.35
C ALA A 543 14.21 -31.00 43.34
N VAL A 544 13.65 -30.54 42.21
CA VAL A 544 12.93 -29.28 42.11
C VAL A 544 11.59 -29.39 42.87
N ALA A 545 10.78 -30.41 42.58
CA ALA A 545 9.48 -30.56 43.21
C ALA A 545 9.57 -30.79 44.74
N GLU A 546 10.53 -31.59 45.21
CA GLU A 546 10.76 -31.81 46.65
C GLU A 546 11.19 -30.52 47.37
N SER A 547 11.89 -29.60 46.69
CA SER A 547 12.31 -28.33 47.30
C SER A 547 11.17 -27.34 47.53
N VAL A 548 10.02 -27.55 46.88
CA VAL A 548 8.85 -26.68 46.94
C VAL A 548 7.62 -27.34 47.58
N GLN A 549 7.61 -28.66 47.77
CA GLN A 549 6.42 -29.41 48.21
C GLN A 549 5.90 -29.04 49.61
N THR A 550 6.75 -28.44 50.45
CA THR A 550 6.39 -27.99 51.81
C THR A 550 5.95 -26.53 51.85
N LEU A 551 6.05 -25.80 50.73
CA LEU A 551 5.62 -24.42 50.65
C LEU A 551 4.09 -24.35 50.61
N PRO A 552 3.47 -23.33 51.24
CA PRO A 552 2.04 -23.11 51.07
C PRO A 552 1.75 -22.55 49.66
N PRO A 553 0.55 -22.80 49.09
CA PRO A 553 0.18 -22.27 47.77
C PRO A 553 0.15 -20.74 47.70
N THR A 554 0.08 -20.06 48.86
CA THR A 554 0.17 -18.60 48.97
C THR A 554 1.59 -18.05 48.83
N LYS A 555 2.62 -18.90 48.90
CA LYS A 555 4.00 -18.51 48.67
C LYS A 555 4.26 -18.51 47.16
N LEU A 556 4.24 -17.33 46.58
CA LEU A 556 4.48 -17.10 45.16
C LEU A 556 5.91 -16.62 44.91
N ASP A 557 6.46 -16.97 43.75
CA ASP A 557 7.68 -16.36 43.21
C ASP A 557 7.41 -14.96 42.64
N LYS A 558 8.44 -14.28 42.13
CA LYS A 558 8.31 -12.93 41.53
C LYS A 558 7.40 -12.88 40.31
N LYS A 559 7.13 -14.01 39.65
CA LYS A 559 6.19 -14.11 38.52
C LYS A 559 4.77 -14.49 38.97
N GLY A 560 4.52 -14.56 40.28
CA GLY A 560 3.22 -14.88 40.85
C GLY A 560 2.85 -16.36 40.74
N ARG A 561 3.84 -17.26 40.71
CA ARG A 561 3.62 -18.70 40.52
C ARG A 561 3.79 -19.45 41.84
N ALA A 562 2.82 -20.30 42.17
CA ALA A 562 2.90 -21.19 43.33
C ALA A 562 3.78 -22.40 43.02
N TYR A 563 4.44 -22.93 44.06
CA TYR A 563 5.32 -24.11 43.98
C TYR A 563 6.50 -23.94 42.99
N LEU A 564 7.03 -22.73 42.90
CA LEU A 564 8.30 -22.38 42.25
C LEU A 564 9.04 -21.37 43.14
N ILE A 565 10.38 -21.34 43.05
CA ILE A 565 11.22 -20.45 43.86
C ILE A 565 12.10 -19.60 42.93
N ASP A 566 12.21 -18.31 43.24
CA ASP A 566 13.10 -17.41 42.53
C ASP A 566 14.57 -17.83 42.63
N GLY A 567 15.26 -17.83 41.50
CA GLY A 567 16.71 -18.10 41.45
C GLY A 567 17.09 -19.58 41.53
N ASP A 568 16.14 -20.52 41.50
CA ASP A 568 16.47 -21.93 41.32
C ASP A 568 16.99 -22.17 39.90
N ALA A 569 18.32 -22.29 39.77
CA ALA A 569 19.01 -22.49 38.49
C ALA A 569 18.61 -23.79 37.76
N ARG A 570 17.92 -24.71 38.42
CA ARG A 570 17.39 -25.94 37.81
C ARG A 570 16.09 -25.69 37.05
N VAL A 571 15.37 -24.62 37.36
CA VAL A 571 14.11 -24.26 36.70
C VAL A 571 14.41 -23.34 35.53
N LEU A 572 14.01 -23.76 34.32
CA LEU A 572 14.11 -22.96 33.11
C LEU A 572 13.00 -21.91 33.06
N ASP A 573 11.74 -22.36 33.13
CA ASP A 573 10.55 -21.52 33.33
C ASP A 573 9.34 -22.39 33.68
N GLY A 574 8.17 -21.80 33.93
CA GLY A 574 6.95 -22.56 34.24
C GLY A 574 5.69 -21.72 34.29
N THR A 575 4.54 -22.38 34.19
CA THR A 575 3.20 -21.77 34.29
C THR A 575 2.86 -21.41 35.75
N LYS A 576 1.78 -20.66 35.96
CA LYS A 576 1.09 -20.60 37.24
C LYS A 576 0.44 -21.94 37.57
N LEU A 577 -0.02 -22.06 38.81
CA LEU A 577 -0.90 -23.14 39.22
C LEU A 577 -2.28 -22.89 38.62
N LEU A 578 -2.72 -23.79 37.76
CA LEU A 578 -3.99 -23.71 37.05
C LEU A 578 -5.05 -24.51 37.78
N GLU A 579 -6.16 -23.87 38.10
CA GLU A 579 -7.38 -24.53 38.58
C GLU A 579 -8.06 -25.34 37.46
N PRO A 580 -8.97 -26.27 37.79
CA PRO A 580 -9.75 -27.01 36.79
C PRO A 580 -10.42 -26.10 35.75
N GLY A 581 -10.24 -26.44 34.47
CA GLY A 581 -10.77 -25.69 33.32
C GLY A 581 -9.94 -24.45 32.93
N GLN A 582 -8.90 -24.10 33.66
CA GLN A 582 -7.99 -23.01 33.29
C GLN A 582 -6.96 -23.46 32.26
N LYS A 583 -6.42 -22.47 31.54
CA LYS A 583 -5.32 -22.65 30.59
C LYS A 583 -4.34 -21.50 30.70
N GLU A 584 -3.08 -21.76 30.39
CA GLU A 584 -2.03 -20.75 30.30
C GLU A 584 -1.05 -21.12 29.19
N THR A 585 -0.63 -20.12 28.42
CA THR A 585 0.44 -20.27 27.42
C THR A 585 1.73 -19.73 28.00
N LEU A 586 2.74 -20.60 28.05
CA LEU A 586 4.09 -20.26 28.42
C LEU A 586 4.96 -20.21 27.15
N ARG A 587 5.74 -19.14 27.03
CA ARG A 587 6.73 -18.98 25.97
C ARG A 587 8.13 -19.09 26.55
N LEU A 588 8.95 -19.94 25.95
CA LEU A 588 10.30 -20.21 26.45
C LEU A 588 11.28 -20.42 25.29
N THR A 589 12.55 -20.15 25.55
CA THR A 589 13.64 -20.43 24.60
C THR A 589 14.26 -21.75 24.99
N ALA A 590 14.37 -22.67 24.02
CA ALA A 590 15.05 -23.93 24.24
C ALA A 590 16.52 -23.67 24.62
N PRO A 591 17.08 -24.41 25.59
CA PRO A 591 18.51 -24.33 25.90
C PRO A 591 19.38 -24.52 24.65
N ASP A 592 20.55 -23.86 24.61
CA ASP A 592 21.51 -24.05 23.51
C ASP A 592 22.17 -25.44 23.53
N LYS A 593 22.25 -26.05 24.72
CA LYS A 593 22.85 -27.36 24.93
C LYS A 593 21.85 -28.45 24.56
N GLU A 594 22.22 -29.30 23.60
CA GLU A 594 21.44 -30.49 23.25
C GLU A 594 21.38 -31.46 24.43
N GLY A 595 20.24 -32.13 24.60
CA GLY A 595 20.03 -33.07 25.69
C GLY A 595 18.57 -33.36 25.98
N VAL A 596 18.34 -34.22 26.97
CA VAL A 596 16.99 -34.56 27.46
C VAL A 596 16.76 -33.79 28.75
N TYR A 597 16.06 -32.67 28.61
CA TYR A 597 15.49 -31.90 29.70
C TYR A 597 14.14 -32.49 30.10
N GLU A 598 13.51 -31.92 31.13
CA GLU A 598 12.29 -32.46 31.69
C GLU A 598 11.26 -31.35 31.90
N TYR A 599 9.99 -31.72 31.95
CA TYR A 599 8.92 -30.87 32.45
C TYR A 599 8.09 -31.63 33.48
N VAL A 600 7.62 -30.96 34.51
CA VAL A 600 7.02 -31.59 35.69
C VAL A 600 5.93 -30.72 36.33
N CYS A 601 4.94 -31.37 36.94
CA CYS A 601 4.02 -30.72 37.87
C CYS A 601 4.68 -30.66 39.25
N THR A 602 4.93 -29.45 39.75
CA THR A 602 5.53 -29.23 41.06
C THR A 602 4.49 -29.05 42.16
N PHE A 603 3.20 -29.21 41.85
CA PHE A 603 2.17 -29.32 42.87
C PHE A 603 2.48 -30.51 43.81
N PRO A 604 2.34 -30.36 45.14
CA PRO A 604 2.83 -31.35 46.09
C PRO A 604 2.36 -32.78 45.80
N GLY A 605 3.33 -33.70 45.66
CA GLY A 605 3.08 -35.12 45.42
C GLY A 605 2.84 -35.52 43.96
N HIS A 606 2.66 -34.59 43.02
CA HIS A 606 2.34 -34.94 41.63
C HIS A 606 3.57 -35.36 40.81
N TRP A 607 4.75 -34.84 41.16
CA TRP A 607 5.99 -35.00 40.39
C TRP A 607 6.41 -36.45 40.15
N ALA A 608 5.99 -37.40 41.00
CA ALA A 608 6.39 -38.81 40.90
C ALA A 608 5.90 -39.47 39.60
N ILE A 609 4.78 -38.99 39.07
CA ILE A 609 4.12 -39.56 37.87
C ILE A 609 3.78 -38.48 36.82
N MET A 610 3.66 -37.22 37.23
CA MET A 610 3.24 -36.12 36.37
C MET A 610 4.42 -35.33 35.81
N TRP A 611 5.19 -35.97 34.93
CA TRP A 611 6.32 -35.36 34.25
C TRP A 611 6.52 -35.94 32.85
N GLY A 612 7.34 -35.29 32.05
CA GLY A 612 7.70 -35.74 30.70
C GLY A 612 9.04 -35.16 30.25
N LYS A 613 9.42 -35.48 29.01
CA LYS A 613 10.75 -35.16 28.46
C LYS A 613 10.70 -33.99 27.50
N LEU A 614 11.54 -32.97 27.71
CA LEU A 614 11.85 -31.96 26.70
C LEU A 614 13.16 -32.33 26.01
N VAL A 615 13.08 -32.87 24.80
CA VAL A 615 14.26 -33.17 23.99
C VAL A 615 14.69 -31.93 23.25
N VAL A 616 15.94 -31.51 23.47
CA VAL A 616 16.58 -30.38 22.80
C VAL A 616 17.61 -30.94 21.83
N THR A 617 17.45 -30.65 20.53
CA THR A 617 18.32 -31.16 19.45
C THR A 617 18.53 -30.08 18.39
N LYS A 618 19.64 -30.10 17.66
CA LYS A 618 19.84 -29.23 16.49
C LYS A 618 19.08 -29.72 15.25
N ASP A 619 18.72 -30.99 15.21
CA ASP A 619 17.97 -31.60 14.11
C ASP A 619 16.75 -32.35 14.66
N VAL A 620 15.62 -31.63 14.73
CA VAL A 620 14.34 -32.17 15.19
C VAL A 620 13.82 -33.25 14.26
N ALA A 621 13.97 -33.07 12.94
CA ALA A 621 13.45 -33.99 11.94
C ALA A 621 14.18 -35.34 11.98
N ALA A 622 15.52 -35.33 12.06
CA ALA A 622 16.31 -36.55 12.21
C ALA A 622 16.00 -37.27 13.54
N TYR A 623 15.87 -36.52 14.65
CA TYR A 623 15.54 -37.10 15.95
C TYR A 623 14.17 -37.81 15.92
N LEU A 624 13.13 -37.14 15.41
CA LEU A 624 11.79 -37.71 15.32
C LEU A 624 11.73 -38.93 14.39
N LYS A 625 12.49 -38.92 13.29
CA LYS A 625 12.60 -40.07 12.39
C LYS A 625 13.27 -41.28 13.05
N ALA A 626 14.31 -41.05 13.84
CA ALA A 626 15.00 -42.11 14.57
C ALA A 626 14.23 -42.59 15.81
N ASN A 627 13.39 -41.74 16.38
CA ASN A 627 12.65 -41.99 17.61
C ASN A 627 11.14 -41.69 17.42
N PRO A 628 10.43 -42.45 16.57
CA PRO A 628 8.99 -42.27 16.40
C PRO A 628 8.26 -42.41 17.73
N GLU A 629 7.15 -41.67 17.89
CA GLU A 629 6.28 -41.82 19.05
C GLU A 629 5.74 -43.25 19.10
N LYS A 630 5.79 -43.87 20.28
CA LYS A 630 5.23 -45.21 20.52
C LYS A 630 3.81 -45.11 21.01
#